data_AF-A0A317ED47-F1
#
_entry.id   AF-A0A317ED47-F1
#
_cell.length_a   1.000
_cell.length_b   1.000
_cell.length_c   1.000
_cell.angle_alpha   90.00
_cell.angle_beta   90.00
_cell.angle_gamma   90.00
#
_symmetry.space_group_name_H-M   'P 1'
#
loop_
_entity.id
_entity.type
_entity.pdbx_description
1 polymer ?
#
loop_
_entity_poly.entity_id
_entity_poly.type
_entity_poly.pdbx_seq_one_letter_code
_entity_poly.pdbx_strand_id
1 'polypeptide(L)' 'MDALYVTCPRCGGERTIWVYTRLPTDFLPAVGETLNCPTCWGSGEVSREAAAHWRAMHADSGEASHAR' A
#
# COMPACT_ATOMS: atom_id res chain seq x y z
N MET A 1 24.55 -9.40 9.72
CA MET A 1 23.88 -9.02 8.47
C MET A 1 22.69 -8.17 8.87
N ASP A 2 22.86 -6.86 8.85
CA ASP A 2 21.79 -5.92 9.17
C ASP A 2 20.80 -5.87 8.01
N ALA A 3 19.59 -6.37 8.22
CA ALA A 3 18.52 -6.20 7.25
C ALA A 3 18.12 -4.72 7.22
N LEU A 4 18.38 -4.05 6.09
CA LEU A 4 17.98 -2.67 5.89
C LEU A 4 16.51 -2.62 5.50
N TYR A 5 15.69 -2.06 6.38
CA TYR A 5 14.27 -1.82 6.16
C TYR A 5 14.04 -0.39 5.67
N VAL A 6 12.96 -0.21 4.90
CA VAL A 6 12.48 1.09 4.44
C VAL A 6 10.98 1.19 4.65
N THR A 7 10.48 2.42 4.73
CA THR A 7 9.05 2.72 4.80
C THR A 7 8.28 1.99 3.72
N CYS A 8 7.18 1.34 4.10
CA CYS A 8 6.34 0.57 3.18
C CYS A 8 5.85 1.48 2.04
N PRO A 9 6.19 1.19 0.77
CA PRO A 9 5.84 2.08 -0.33
C PRO A 9 4.34 2.09 -0.64
N ARG A 10 3.59 1.07 -0.20
CA ARG A 10 2.15 0.98 -0.43
C ARG A 10 1.32 1.83 0.53
N CYS A 11 1.67 1.86 1.82
CA CYS A 11 0.93 2.64 2.83
C CYS A 11 1.71 3.86 3.32
N GLY A 12 2.89 4.16 2.78
CA GLY A 12 3.72 5.28 3.22
C GLY A 12 4.17 5.21 4.68
N GLY A 13 4.08 4.03 5.32
CA GLY A 13 4.35 3.86 6.75
C GLY A 13 3.13 3.92 7.66
N GLU A 14 1.92 4.16 7.13
CA GLU A 14 0.69 4.26 7.93
C GLU A 14 0.19 2.91 8.48
N ARG A 15 0.80 1.80 8.07
CA ARG A 15 0.52 0.41 8.51
C ARG A 15 -0.84 -0.14 8.07
N THR A 16 -1.80 0.71 7.76
CA THR A 16 -3.13 0.34 7.27
C THR A 16 -3.43 0.97 5.90
N ILE A 17 -4.47 0.48 5.23
CA ILE A 17 -5.04 1.07 4.02
C ILE A 17 -6.56 1.08 4.11
N TRP A 18 -7.20 2.02 3.43
CA TRP A 18 -8.64 2.03 3.25
C TRP A 18 -9.04 1.21 2.03
N VAL A 19 -10.01 0.31 2.20
CA VAL A 19 -10.57 -0.49 1.11
C VAL A 19 -12.07 -0.23 1.04
N TYR A 20 -12.55 0.01 -0.18
CA TYR A 20 -13.98 0.15 -0.47
C TYR A 20 -14.49 -1.14 -1.08
N THR A 21 -15.45 -1.78 -0.42
CA THR A 21 -16.16 -2.92 -1.01
C THR A 21 -17.38 -2.37 -1.72
N ARG A 22 -17.35 -2.33 -3.06
CA ARG A 22 -18.58 -2.11 -3.85
C ARG A 22 -19.39 -3.39 -3.83
N LEU A 23 -20.55 -3.36 -3.17
CA LEU A 23 -21.50 -4.45 -3.25
C LEU A 23 -22.18 -4.42 -4.63
N PRO A 24 -22.31 -5.58 -5.31
CA PRO A 24 -22.84 -5.66 -6.67
C PRO A 24 -24.34 -5.33 -6.80
N THR A 25 -25.03 -5.11 -5.69
CA THR A 25 -26.38 -4.54 -5.68
C THR A 25 -26.27 -3.06 -5.37
N ASP A 26 -26.37 -2.27 -6.43
CA ASP A 26 -26.56 -0.82 -6.40
C ASP A 26 -27.57 -0.41 -5.31
N PHE A 27 -27.40 0.78 -4.73
CA PHE A 27 -28.23 1.44 -3.69
C PHE A 27 -27.74 1.39 -2.22
N LEU A 28 -26.71 0.61 -1.86
CA LEU A 28 -26.10 0.74 -0.53
C LEU A 28 -24.88 1.69 -0.57
N PRO A 29 -24.70 2.57 0.44
CA PRO A 29 -23.49 3.36 0.54
C PRO A 29 -22.28 2.41 0.63
N ALA A 30 -21.24 2.71 -0.14
CA ALA A 30 -20.00 1.93 -0.09
C ALA A 30 -19.50 1.88 1.35
N VAL A 31 -19.38 0.68 1.91
CA VAL A 31 -18.80 0.50 3.24
C VAL A 31 -17.29 0.49 3.06
N GLY A 32 -16.64 1.46 3.69
CA GLY A 32 -15.18 1.52 3.78
C GLY A 32 -14.72 0.81 5.05
N GLU A 33 -13.71 -0.04 4.92
CA GLU A 33 -13.03 -0.65 6.07
C GLU A 33 -11.54 -0.33 6.05
N THR A 34 -10.96 -0.15 7.23
CA THR A 34 -9.51 -0.02 7.41
C THR A 34 -8.93 -1.40 7.67
N LEU A 35 -7.99 -1.81 6.83
CA LEU A 35 -7.31 -3.11 6.94
C LEU A 35 -5.81 -2.91 7.08
N ASN A 36 -5.13 -3.88 7.69
CA ASN A 36 -3.67 -3.91 7.70
C ASN A 36 -3.15 -3.89 6.26
N CYS A 37 -2.12 -3.07 6.02
CA CYS A 37 -1.51 -2.97 4.70
C CYS A 37 -0.99 -4.37 4.30
N PRO A 38 -1.46 -4.96 3.19
CA PRO A 38 -1.11 -6.33 2.83
C PRO A 38 0.35 -6.49 2.38
N THR A 39 1.04 -5.37 2.11
CA THR A 39 2.44 -5.36 1.70
C THR A 39 3.40 -5.44 2.89
N CYS A 40 3.09 -4.77 4.00
CA CYS A 40 3.92 -4.77 5.20
C CYS A 40 3.28 -5.52 6.38
N TRP A 41 2.08 -6.08 6.18
CA TRP A 41 1.28 -6.75 7.21
C TRP A 41 1.14 -5.96 8.52
N GLY A 42 1.00 -4.64 8.41
CA GLY A 42 0.85 -3.75 9.57
C GLY A 42 2.16 -3.35 10.28
N SER A 43 3.33 -3.73 9.78
CA SER A 43 4.62 -3.27 10.34
C SER A 43 4.92 -1.80 10.02
N GLY A 44 4.49 -1.31 8.85
CA GLY A 44 4.85 0.02 8.32
C GLY A 44 6.15 0.01 7.51
N GLU A 45 6.88 -1.10 7.47
CA GLU A 45 8.20 -1.22 6.85
C GLU A 45 8.36 -2.54 6.09
N VAL A 46 9.19 -2.53 5.04
CA VAL A 46 9.55 -3.71 4.26
C VAL A 46 11.04 -3.75 4.00
N SER A 47 11.60 -4.92 3.67
CA SER A 47 13.01 -5.00 3.29
C SER A 47 13.28 -4.17 2.03
N ARG A 48 14.52 -3.72 1.87
CA ARG A 48 14.93 -2.95 0.68
C ARG A 48 14.67 -3.72 -0.63
N GLU A 49 14.85 -5.04 -0.65
CA GLU A 49 14.59 -5.91 -1.81
C GLU A 49 13.09 -6.00 -2.12
N ALA A 50 12.24 -6.12 -1.10
CA ALA A 50 10.78 -6.13 -1.26
C ALA A 50 10.28 -4.76 -1.76
N ALA A 51 10.84 -3.66 -1.24
CA ALA A 51 10.53 -2.31 -1.73
C ALA A 51 10.97 -2.10 -3.19
N ALA A 52 12.13 -2.64 -3.59
CA ALA A 52 12.62 -2.55 -4.96
C ALA A 52 11.70 -3.30 -5.94
N HIS A 53 11.30 -4.53 -5.59
CA HIS A 53 10.33 -5.29 -6.40
C HIS A 53 9.00 -4.57 -6.53
N TRP A 54 8.46 -4.02 -5.43
CA TRP A 54 7.22 -3.24 -5.49
C TRP A 54 7.36 -2.05 -6.45
N ARG A 55 8.44 -1.26 -6.33
CA ARG A 55 8.70 -0.15 -7.25
C ARG A 55 8.80 -0.60 -8.70
N ALA A 56 9.46 -1.73 -8.98
CA ALA A 56 9.57 -2.25 -10.34
C ALA A 56 8.20 -2.64 -10.93
N MET A 57 7.33 -3.28 -10.14
CA MET A 57 5.98 -3.65 -10.61
C MET A 57 5.08 -2.44 -10.87
N HIS A 58 5.29 -1.33 -10.15
CA HIS A 58 4.46 -0.13 -10.22
C HIS A 58 5.11 1.02 -11.01
N ALA A 59 6.36 0.87 -11.47
CA ALA A 59 7.06 1.87 -12.26
C ALA A 59 6.39 2.14 -13.63
N ASP A 60 5.68 1.15 -14.18
CA ASP A 60 4.91 1.28 -15.43
C ASP A 60 3.55 1.98 -15.24
N SER A 61 3.10 2.21 -14.00
CA SER A 61 1.79 2.83 -13.72
C SER A 61 1.79 4.35 -13.79
N GLY A 62 2.91 5.01 -14.11
CA GLY A 62 2.93 6.45 -14.37
C GLY A 62 2.48 7.34 -13.20
N GLU A 63 2.48 6.85 -11.95
CA GLU A 63 2.28 7.68 -10.76
C GLU A 63 3.60 8.40 -10.39
N ALA A 64 4.13 9.16 -11.34
CA ALA A 64 5.04 10.23 -11.05
C ALA A 64 4.22 11.51 -10.86
N SER A 65 4.50 12.23 -9.78
CA SER A 65 4.03 13.59 -9.47
C SER A 65 2.75 13.68 -8.66
N HIS A 66 2.90 13.81 -7.34
CA HIS A 66 2.45 15.00 -6.60
C HIS A 66 3.17 15.05 -5.24
N ALA A 67 4.45 15.44 -5.27
CA ALA A 67 5.06 16.15 -4.17
C ALA A 67 5.42 17.52 -4.73
N ARG A 68 4.51 18.47 -4.54
CA ARG A 68 4.82 19.90 -4.61
C ARG A 68 5.22 20.37 -3.22
#